data_AF-A0A428E122-F1
#
_entry.id   AF-A0A428E122-F1
#
_cell.length_a   1.000
_cell.length_b   1.000
_cell.length_c   1.000
_cell.angle_alpha   90.00
_cell.angle_beta   90.00
_cell.angle_gamma   90.00
#
_symmetry.space_group_name_H-M   'P 1'
#
loop_
_entity.id
_entity.type
_entity.pdbx_description
1 polymer ?
#
loop_
_entity_poly.entity_id
_entity_poly.type
_entity_poly.pdbx_seq_one_letter_code
_entity_poly.pdbx_strand_id
1 'polypeptide(L)'
;MNTNLIALRRKERFESLNLEIQKELDNFYDTKAATHQLKVIKKSRSIPKVGDVFLVSPREGIYFYGKVLISNIVRKVPDSFVEGKHVVFIFKGNTHEKNIDKYMPDYSNLLIPPAIVGDEYWKKGYFHTIANIPLTEEEKKLDFGFYSIHFKGNFFCKETGELLDKEPKLLGMHGITTISGIGLEIEEELIINPSLLEETE
;
A
#
# COMPACT_ATOMS: atom_id res chain seq x y z
N MET A 1 -5.69 12.28 -26.39
CA MET A 1 -4.72 11.45 -25.63
C MET A 1 -5.38 11.09 -24.32
N ASN A 2 -5.48 9.81 -23.98
CA ASN A 2 -6.10 9.38 -22.72
C ASN A 2 -5.07 9.56 -21.60
N THR A 3 -5.04 10.73 -20.96
CA THR A 3 -4.05 11.06 -19.93
C THR A 3 -4.22 10.14 -18.72
N ASN A 4 -3.12 9.53 -18.27
CA ASN A 4 -3.13 8.70 -17.06
C ASN A 4 -3.26 9.60 -15.82
N LEU A 5 -4.42 9.57 -15.17
CA LEU A 5 -4.73 10.38 -13.98
C LEU A 5 -3.70 10.21 -12.86
N ILE A 6 -3.27 8.97 -12.58
CA ILE A 6 -2.33 8.69 -11.50
C ILE A 6 -0.93 9.20 -11.84
N ALA A 7 -0.51 9.08 -13.11
CA ALA A 7 0.76 9.67 -13.55
C ALA A 7 0.75 11.19 -13.45
N LEU A 8 -0.37 11.83 -13.81
CA LEU A 8 -0.55 13.28 -13.67
C LEU A 8 -0.42 13.70 -12.20
N ARG A 9 -1.13 13.03 -11.28
CA ARG A 9 -1.07 13.32 -9.84
C ARG A 9 0.32 13.13 -9.24
N ARG A 10 1.03 12.07 -9.64
CA ARG A 10 2.41 11.85 -9.21
C ARG A 10 3.32 13.00 -9.66
N LYS A 11 3.15 13.46 -10.89
CA LYS A 11 3.89 14.61 -11.43
C LYS A 11 3.56 15.89 -10.67
N GLU A 12 2.28 16.22 -10.50
CA GLU A 12 1.83 17.41 -9.77
C GLU A 12 2.33 17.40 -8.31
N ARG A 13 2.25 16.25 -7.64
CA ARG A 13 2.80 16.07 -6.29
C ARG A 13 4.29 16.35 -6.27
N PHE A 14 5.07 15.73 -7.17
CA PHE A 14 6.51 15.94 -7.24
C PHE A 14 6.88 17.41 -7.47
N GLU A 15 6.21 18.07 -8.42
CA GLU A 15 6.44 19.49 -8.74
C GLU A 15 6.08 20.42 -7.57
N SER A 16 5.18 20.01 -6.68
CA SER A 16 4.79 20.77 -5.48
C SER A 16 5.78 20.64 -4.31
N LEU A 17 6.71 19.68 -4.35
CA LEU A 17 7.72 19.49 -3.31
C LEU A 17 8.80 20.57 -3.39
N ASN A 18 9.53 20.78 -2.30
CA ASN A 18 10.69 21.67 -2.34
C ASN A 18 11.84 21.05 -3.18
N LEU A 19 12.75 21.91 -3.66
CA LEU A 19 13.85 21.49 -4.55
C LEU A 19 14.82 20.49 -3.92
N GLU A 20 14.95 20.47 -2.60
CA GLU A 20 15.85 19.54 -1.91
C GLU A 20 15.26 18.12 -1.94
N ILE A 21 13.98 17.98 -1.58
CA ILE A 21 13.25 16.71 -1.65
C ILE A 21 13.17 16.20 -3.10
N GLN A 22 12.90 17.08 -4.07
CA GLN A 22 12.88 16.68 -5.49
C GLN A 22 14.22 16.05 -5.91
N LYS A 23 15.34 16.69 -5.57
CA LYS A 23 16.68 16.17 -5.87
C LYS A 23 16.97 14.86 -5.15
N GLU A 24 16.52 14.71 -3.91
CA GLU A 24 16.71 13.47 -3.16
C GLU A 24 15.93 12.31 -3.78
N LEU A 25 14.68 12.57 -4.20
CA LEU A 25 13.86 11.60 -4.93
C LEU A 25 14.49 11.22 -6.28
N ASP A 26 14.93 12.19 -7.08
CA ASP A 26 15.61 11.93 -8.36
C ASP A 26 16.84 11.05 -8.14
N ASN A 27 17.69 11.42 -7.17
CA ASN A 27 18.87 10.63 -6.82
C ASN A 27 18.51 9.22 -6.33
N PHE A 28 17.43 9.07 -5.55
CA PHE A 28 16.95 7.76 -5.12
C PHE A 28 16.55 6.89 -6.32
N TYR A 29 15.75 7.43 -7.24
CA TYR A 29 15.30 6.72 -8.43
C TYR A 29 16.47 6.36 -9.37
N ASP A 30 17.44 7.25 -9.53
CA ASP A 30 18.60 7.04 -10.40
C ASP A 30 19.62 6.03 -9.84
N THR A 31 19.77 5.96 -8.51
CA THR A 31 20.90 5.23 -7.90
C THR A 31 20.52 4.05 -7.03
N LYS A 32 19.35 4.07 -6.39
CA LYS A 32 18.98 3.12 -5.32
C LYS A 32 17.72 2.33 -5.61
N ALA A 33 16.73 2.91 -6.31
CA ALA A 33 15.42 2.29 -6.49
C ALA A 33 15.47 0.87 -7.08
N ALA A 34 16.38 0.62 -8.04
CA ALA A 34 16.52 -0.70 -8.66
C ALA A 34 16.93 -1.82 -7.69
N THR A 35 17.59 -1.48 -6.57
CA THR A 35 18.04 -2.45 -5.54
C THR A 35 17.35 -2.27 -4.20
N HIS A 36 16.47 -1.26 -4.08
CA HIS A 36 15.73 -1.01 -2.86
C HIS A 36 14.72 -2.13 -2.59
N GLN A 37 14.72 -2.64 -1.36
CA GLN A 37 13.86 -3.75 -0.98
C GLN A 37 13.53 -3.71 0.52
N LEU A 38 12.27 -4.04 0.81
CA LEU A 38 11.77 -4.26 2.17
C LEU A 38 12.64 -5.28 2.93
N LYS A 39 12.71 -5.13 4.25
CA LYS A 39 13.35 -6.10 5.15
C LYS A 39 12.41 -7.26 5.43
N VAL A 40 13.00 -8.45 5.53
CA VAL A 40 12.27 -9.66 5.91
C VAL A 40 12.13 -9.68 7.43
N ILE A 41 10.88 -9.72 7.91
CA ILE A 41 10.55 -9.79 9.34
C ILE A 41 10.45 -11.25 9.78
N LYS A 42 9.49 -12.00 9.19
CA LYS A 42 9.24 -13.41 9.51
C LYS A 42 8.41 -14.09 8.43
N LYS A 43 8.90 -15.19 7.88
CA LYS A 43 8.18 -15.99 6.86
C LYS A 43 6.97 -16.69 7.48
N SER A 44 5.85 -16.68 6.76
CA SER A 44 4.63 -17.40 7.12
C SER A 44 3.96 -18.01 5.90
N ARG A 45 3.40 -19.21 6.04
CA ARG A 45 2.58 -19.86 4.99
C ARG A 45 1.08 -19.67 5.21
N SER A 46 0.69 -19.01 6.30
CA SER A 46 -0.72 -18.72 6.56
C SER A 46 -1.27 -17.78 5.50
N ILE A 47 -2.47 -18.11 5.01
CA ILE A 47 -3.21 -17.24 4.09
C ILE A 47 -3.71 -16.04 4.91
N PRO A 48 -3.48 -14.79 4.44
CA PRO A 48 -3.97 -13.59 5.12
C PRO A 48 -5.50 -13.60 5.23
N LYS A 49 -6.02 -13.12 6.37
CA LYS A 49 -7.45 -13.02 6.62
C LYS A 49 -7.88 -11.56 6.75
N VAL A 50 -9.14 -11.28 6.45
CA VAL A 50 -9.74 -9.97 6.75
C VAL A 50 -9.54 -9.64 8.23
N GLY A 51 -9.10 -8.41 8.51
CA GLY A 51 -8.79 -7.94 9.85
C GLY A 51 -7.39 -8.30 10.35
N ASP A 52 -6.59 -9.06 9.60
CA ASP A 52 -5.18 -9.28 9.97
C ASP A 52 -4.45 -7.94 10.02
N VAL A 53 -3.82 -7.67 11.16
CA VAL A 53 -2.88 -6.57 11.34
C VAL A 53 -1.48 -7.11 11.19
N PHE A 54 -0.69 -6.50 10.31
CA PHE A 54 0.65 -6.93 9.98
C PHE A 54 1.66 -5.79 10.09
N LEU A 55 2.93 -6.17 10.21
CA LEU A 55 4.06 -5.25 10.12
C LEU A 55 4.73 -5.35 8.76
N VAL A 56 5.18 -4.22 8.23
CA VAL A 56 6.08 -4.09 7.08
C VAL A 56 7.32 -3.31 7.51
N SER A 57 8.50 -3.67 7.01
CA SER A 57 9.76 -3.03 7.41
C SER A 57 10.51 -2.48 6.20
N PRO A 58 10.56 -1.15 5.99
CA PRO A 58 11.41 -0.57 4.95
C PRO A 58 12.89 -0.56 5.36
N ARG A 59 13.18 -0.41 6.66
CA ARG A 59 14.52 -0.32 7.25
C ARG A 59 14.60 -1.18 8.50
N GLU A 60 15.80 -1.71 8.79
CA GLU A 60 15.99 -2.61 9.93
C GLU A 60 15.55 -1.95 11.23
N GLY A 61 14.74 -2.65 12.03
CA GLY A 61 14.21 -2.13 13.29
C GLY A 61 13.10 -1.08 13.17
N ILE A 62 12.68 -0.67 11.96
CA ILE A 62 11.55 0.24 11.74
C ILE A 62 10.42 -0.52 11.09
N TYR A 63 9.24 -0.47 11.70
CA TYR A 63 8.05 -1.16 11.23
C TYR A 63 6.89 -0.18 11.06
N PHE A 64 6.11 -0.36 10.00
CA PHE A 64 4.80 0.28 9.86
C PHE A 64 3.71 -0.77 9.99
N TYR A 65 2.59 -0.36 10.57
CA TYR A 65 1.40 -1.20 10.65
C TYR A 65 0.64 -1.19 9.33
N GLY A 66 0.09 -2.33 8.97
CA GLY A 66 -0.91 -2.46 7.93
C GLY A 66 -2.07 -3.36 8.35
N LYS A 67 -3.20 -3.23 7.67
CA LYS A 67 -4.39 -4.07 7.89
C LYS A 67 -4.88 -4.65 6.57
N VAL A 68 -5.30 -5.91 6.61
CA VAL A 68 -5.98 -6.58 5.49
C VAL A 68 -7.47 -6.21 5.53
N LEU A 69 -7.94 -5.47 4.52
CA LEU A 69 -9.33 -5.04 4.41
C LEU A 69 -10.16 -6.06 3.63
N ILE A 70 -9.57 -6.65 2.59
CA ILE A 70 -10.20 -7.70 1.79
C ILE A 70 -9.20 -8.83 1.64
N SER A 71 -9.67 -10.07 1.85
CA SER A 71 -8.87 -11.27 1.61
C SER A 71 -9.54 -12.15 0.57
N ASN A 72 -8.72 -12.77 -0.28
CA ASN A 72 -9.12 -13.71 -1.32
C ASN A 72 -10.18 -13.09 -2.26
N ILE A 73 -9.81 -12.03 -2.97
CA ILE A 73 -10.66 -11.34 -3.93
C ILE A 73 -11.25 -12.34 -4.92
N VAL A 74 -12.57 -12.33 -5.06
CA VAL A 74 -13.31 -13.14 -6.04
C VAL A 74 -13.90 -12.21 -7.08
N ARG A 75 -13.48 -12.36 -8.34
CA ARG A 75 -13.97 -11.54 -9.45
C ARG A 75 -15.12 -12.24 -10.18
N LYS A 76 -16.02 -11.45 -10.77
CA LYS A 76 -17.06 -11.98 -11.67
C LYS A 76 -16.46 -12.66 -12.90
N VAL A 77 -15.37 -12.11 -13.41
CA VAL A 77 -14.55 -12.70 -14.47
C VAL A 77 -13.17 -12.96 -13.87
N PRO A 78 -12.81 -14.23 -13.62
CA PRO A 78 -11.50 -14.57 -13.07
C PRO A 78 -10.37 -14.06 -13.97
N ASP A 79 -9.29 -13.59 -13.35
CA ASP A 79 -8.02 -13.33 -14.05
C ASP A 79 -6.85 -13.90 -13.26
N SER A 80 -5.66 -13.94 -13.86
CA SER A 80 -4.46 -14.47 -13.22
C SER A 80 -3.72 -13.46 -12.33
N PHE A 81 -4.20 -12.22 -12.26
CA PHE A 81 -3.50 -11.11 -11.61
C PHE A 81 -4.12 -10.78 -10.25
N VAL A 82 -5.42 -10.44 -10.19
CA VAL A 82 -6.11 -9.96 -9.00
C VAL A 82 -6.91 -11.05 -8.27
N GLU A 83 -7.35 -12.11 -8.97
CA GLU A 83 -8.07 -13.23 -8.33
C GLU A 83 -7.23 -13.85 -7.20
N GLY A 84 -7.88 -14.07 -6.04
CA GLY A 84 -7.26 -14.65 -4.86
C GLY A 84 -6.24 -13.74 -4.14
N LYS A 85 -6.08 -12.49 -4.59
CA LYS A 85 -5.23 -11.48 -3.92
C LYS A 85 -5.98 -10.80 -2.78
N HIS A 86 -5.29 -9.88 -2.10
CA HIS A 86 -5.77 -9.21 -0.90
C HIS A 86 -5.65 -7.69 -1.05
N VAL A 87 -6.57 -6.94 -0.46
CA VAL A 87 -6.43 -5.48 -0.33
C VAL A 87 -5.85 -5.18 1.04
N VAL A 88 -4.76 -4.42 1.05
CA VAL A 88 -4.08 -3.98 2.26
C VAL A 88 -3.97 -2.46 2.32
N PHE A 89 -4.07 -1.94 3.53
CA PHE A 89 -3.79 -0.54 3.86
C PHE A 89 -2.54 -0.53 4.74
N ILE A 90 -1.67 0.46 4.56
CA ILE A 90 -0.47 0.66 5.37
C ILE A 90 -0.55 2.07 5.94
N PHE A 91 -0.42 2.20 7.25
CA PHE A 91 -0.69 3.44 7.98
C PHE A 91 0.59 4.23 8.25
N LYS A 92 0.46 5.56 8.37
CA LYS A 92 1.49 6.40 8.98
C LYS A 92 1.53 6.12 10.49
N GLY A 93 2.70 6.23 11.08
CA GLY A 93 2.97 5.79 12.45
C GLY A 93 3.81 4.52 12.44
N ASN A 94 5.07 4.68 12.84
CA ASN A 94 6.00 3.57 12.92
C ASN A 94 6.01 2.98 14.35
N THR A 95 6.68 1.85 14.49
CA THR A 95 7.04 1.24 15.76
C THR A 95 8.40 0.56 15.63
N HIS A 96 9.12 0.46 16.73
CA HIS A 96 10.30 -0.42 16.85
C HIS A 96 9.94 -1.79 17.44
N GLU A 97 8.70 -1.97 17.86
CA GLU A 97 8.21 -3.17 18.52
C GLU A 97 7.46 -4.09 17.56
N LYS A 98 7.49 -5.40 17.84
CA LYS A 98 6.79 -6.42 17.04
C LYS A 98 5.48 -6.86 17.68
N ASN A 99 4.73 -5.91 18.25
CA ASN A 99 3.45 -6.12 18.93
C ASN A 99 2.40 -5.09 18.45
N ILE A 100 1.19 -5.19 18.99
CA ILE A 100 0.04 -4.38 18.59
C ILE A 100 -0.13 -3.11 19.45
N ASP A 101 0.73 -2.89 20.44
CA ASP A 101 0.45 -1.95 21.53
C ASP A 101 0.37 -0.49 21.05
N LYS A 102 1.12 -0.16 20.00
CA LYS A 102 1.11 1.16 19.32
C LYS A 102 0.24 1.22 18.07
N TYR A 103 -0.61 0.22 17.83
CA TYR A 103 -1.47 0.18 16.65
C TYR A 103 -2.63 1.19 16.75
N MET A 104 -2.48 2.32 16.06
CA MET A 104 -3.49 3.37 15.99
C MET A 104 -3.73 3.76 14.51
N PRO A 105 -4.62 3.05 13.79
CA PRO A 105 -4.79 3.27 12.35
C PRO A 105 -5.51 4.60 12.06
N ASP A 106 -4.94 5.40 11.16
CA ASP A 106 -5.60 6.56 10.55
C ASP A 106 -5.93 6.30 9.08
N TYR A 107 -7.20 5.99 8.82
CA TYR A 107 -7.71 5.71 7.47
C TYR A 107 -7.80 6.95 6.57
N SER A 108 -7.71 8.15 7.14
CA SER A 108 -7.72 9.40 6.39
C SER A 108 -6.33 9.78 5.86
N ASN A 109 -5.28 9.18 6.41
CA ASN A 109 -3.89 9.54 6.14
C ASN A 109 -2.99 8.30 6.07
N LEU A 110 -3.24 7.45 5.08
CA LEU A 110 -2.44 6.25 4.82
C LEU A 110 -1.00 6.62 4.44
N LEU A 111 -0.06 5.71 4.72
CA LEU A 111 1.33 5.84 4.28
C LEU A 111 1.39 5.76 2.77
N ILE A 112 0.78 4.73 2.19
CA ILE A 112 0.64 4.57 0.74
C ILE A 112 -0.84 4.37 0.37
N PRO A 113 -1.24 4.61 -0.89
CA PRO A 113 -2.60 4.30 -1.34
C PRO A 113 -2.99 2.83 -1.12
N PRO A 114 -4.30 2.50 -1.11
CA PRO A 114 -4.76 1.11 -1.07
C PRO A 114 -4.06 0.25 -2.12
N ALA A 115 -3.54 -0.90 -1.70
CA ALA A 115 -2.76 -1.78 -2.57
C ALA A 115 -3.36 -3.19 -2.64
N ILE A 116 -3.32 -3.79 -3.83
CA ILE A 116 -3.65 -5.20 -4.02
C ILE A 116 -2.34 -5.99 -3.98
N VAL A 117 -2.24 -6.96 -3.09
CA VAL A 117 -1.03 -7.76 -2.85
C VAL A 117 -1.34 -9.25 -2.82
N GLY A 118 -0.38 -10.09 -3.18
CA GLY A 118 -0.53 -11.54 -3.04
C GLY A 118 0.09 -12.11 -1.76
N ASP A 119 -0.16 -13.40 -1.52
CA ASP A 119 0.40 -14.14 -0.38
C ASP A 119 1.93 -14.12 -0.31
N GLU A 120 2.61 -13.83 -1.42
CA GLU A 120 4.07 -13.81 -1.50
C GLU A 120 4.71 -12.88 -0.47
N TYR A 121 4.02 -11.82 -0.04
CA TYR A 121 4.49 -10.93 1.01
C TYR A 121 4.68 -11.67 2.33
N TRP A 122 3.72 -12.49 2.73
CA TRP A 122 3.81 -13.31 3.95
C TRP A 122 4.73 -14.52 3.74
N LYS A 123 4.63 -15.20 2.59
CA LYS A 123 5.47 -16.38 2.26
C LYS A 123 6.96 -16.05 2.27
N LYS A 124 7.33 -14.86 1.79
CA LYS A 124 8.72 -14.37 1.80
C LYS A 124 9.08 -13.61 3.09
N GLY A 125 8.09 -13.23 3.89
CA GLY A 125 8.24 -12.67 5.22
C GLY A 125 8.38 -11.15 5.26
N TYR A 126 8.01 -10.45 4.19
CA TYR A 126 7.97 -8.98 4.16
C TYR A 126 6.81 -8.42 4.98
N PHE A 127 5.67 -9.14 4.99
CA PHE A 127 4.57 -8.85 5.89
C PHE A 127 4.51 -9.90 6.99
N HIS A 128 4.41 -9.44 8.24
CA HIS A 128 4.30 -10.30 9.41
C HIS A 128 3.04 -9.97 10.21
N THR A 129 2.04 -10.84 10.15
CA THR A 129 0.81 -10.71 10.95
C THR A 129 1.12 -10.85 12.44
N ILE A 130 0.67 -9.88 13.24
CA ILE A 130 0.86 -9.80 14.69
C ILE A 130 -0.46 -9.89 15.47
N ALA A 131 -1.60 -9.61 14.83
CA ALA A 131 -2.93 -9.72 15.42
C ALA A 131 -3.99 -9.94 14.33
N ASN A 132 -5.20 -10.33 14.73
CA ASN A 132 -6.38 -10.27 13.88
C ASN A 132 -7.46 -9.48 14.64
N ILE A 133 -7.82 -8.32 14.10
CA ILE A 133 -8.82 -7.40 14.66
C ILE A 133 -9.93 -7.27 13.62
N PRO A 134 -11.15 -7.77 13.89
CA PRO A 134 -12.28 -7.70 12.96
C PRO A 134 -12.53 -6.27 12.47
N LEU A 135 -13.05 -6.16 11.25
CA LEU A 135 -13.38 -4.84 10.71
C LEU A 135 -14.57 -4.21 11.45
N THR A 136 -14.45 -2.94 11.78
CA THR A 136 -15.56 -2.15 12.32
C THR A 136 -16.60 -1.86 11.24
N GLU A 137 -17.80 -1.44 11.63
CA GLU A 137 -18.83 -1.03 10.67
C GLU A 137 -18.44 0.22 9.87
N GLU A 138 -17.57 1.07 10.40
CA GLU A 138 -17.01 2.23 9.71
C GLU A 138 -15.97 1.79 8.67
N GLU A 139 -15.08 0.86 9.04
CA GLU A 139 -14.07 0.30 8.13
C GLU A 139 -14.71 -0.41 6.94
N LYS A 140 -15.82 -1.13 7.16
CA LYS A 140 -16.58 -1.77 6.07
C LYS A 140 -17.24 -0.79 5.10
N LYS A 141 -17.39 0.48 5.49
CA LYS A 141 -18.02 1.55 4.70
C LYS A 141 -17.00 2.55 4.12
N LEU A 142 -15.70 2.26 4.22
CA LEU A 142 -14.65 3.10 3.64
C LEU A 142 -14.87 3.26 2.14
N ASP A 143 -14.80 4.51 1.68
CA ASP A 143 -14.93 4.88 0.27
C ASP A 143 -13.57 4.74 -0.42
N PHE A 144 -13.20 3.50 -0.75
CA PHE A 144 -11.99 3.18 -1.49
C PHE A 144 -12.28 2.42 -2.79
N GLY A 145 -11.34 2.52 -3.71
CA GLY A 145 -11.37 1.79 -4.97
C GLY A 145 -10.06 2.00 -5.72
N PHE A 146 -10.07 1.66 -6.99
CA PHE A 146 -8.86 1.54 -7.79
C PHE A 146 -9.03 2.17 -9.16
N TYR A 147 -7.97 2.80 -9.64
CA TYR A 147 -7.87 3.30 -10.99
C TYR A 147 -7.31 2.21 -11.91
N SER A 148 -8.05 1.88 -12.96
CA SER A 148 -7.67 0.89 -13.96
C SER A 148 -7.31 1.58 -15.27
N ILE A 149 -6.08 1.31 -15.74
CA ILE A 149 -5.62 1.75 -17.06
C ILE A 149 -5.97 0.67 -18.07
N HIS A 150 -6.74 1.04 -19.09
CA HIS A 150 -7.24 0.07 -20.06
C HIS A 150 -7.31 0.67 -21.46
N PHE A 151 -7.05 -0.17 -22.47
CA PHE A 151 -6.93 0.27 -23.87
C PHE A 151 -8.22 0.90 -24.43
N LYS A 152 -9.38 0.53 -23.89
CA LYS A 152 -10.70 1.09 -24.27
C LYS A 152 -11.09 2.36 -23.51
N GLY A 153 -10.27 2.83 -22.59
CA GLY A 153 -10.63 3.91 -21.67
C GLY A 153 -10.26 3.54 -20.24
N ASN A 154 -9.81 4.52 -19.47
CA ASN A 154 -9.47 4.33 -18.07
C ASN A 154 -10.76 4.46 -17.23
N PHE A 155 -10.82 3.77 -16.09
CA PHE A 155 -12.02 3.77 -15.26
C PHE A 155 -11.68 3.53 -13.79
N PHE A 156 -12.62 3.88 -12.92
CA PHE A 156 -12.57 3.52 -11.50
C PHE A 156 -13.32 2.22 -11.27
N CYS A 157 -12.80 1.37 -10.40
CA CYS A 157 -13.43 0.11 -10.04
C CYS A 157 -13.14 -0.29 -8.59
N LYS A 158 -13.94 -1.22 -8.07
CA LYS A 158 -13.61 -1.97 -6.86
C LYS A 158 -12.47 -2.96 -7.13
N GLU A 159 -11.95 -3.57 -6.07
CA GLU A 159 -10.98 -4.67 -6.13
C GLU A 159 -11.46 -5.86 -6.99
N THR A 160 -12.77 -6.06 -7.07
CA THR A 160 -13.38 -7.11 -7.92
C THR A 160 -13.39 -6.76 -9.41
N GLY A 161 -13.08 -5.51 -9.78
CA GLY A 161 -13.23 -4.96 -11.12
C GLY A 161 -14.64 -4.41 -11.42
N GLU A 162 -15.57 -4.43 -10.45
CA GLU A 162 -16.86 -3.75 -10.60
C GLU A 162 -16.66 -2.24 -10.77
N LEU A 163 -17.28 -1.65 -11.80
CA LEU A 163 -17.13 -0.22 -12.10
C LEU A 163 -17.68 0.66 -10.99
N LEU A 164 -17.02 1.81 -10.78
CA LEU A 164 -17.49 2.88 -9.91
C LEU A 164 -17.85 4.10 -10.78
N ASP A 165 -19.00 4.72 -10.47
CA ASP A 165 -19.50 5.88 -11.22
C ASP A 165 -18.70 7.16 -10.95
N LYS A 166 -18.00 7.20 -9.81
CA LYS A 166 -17.20 8.34 -9.36
C LYS A 166 -15.86 7.89 -8.81
N GLU A 167 -14.95 8.84 -8.71
CA GLU A 167 -13.68 8.62 -8.05
C GLU A 167 -13.90 8.36 -6.53
N PRO A 168 -13.33 7.27 -5.96
CA PRO A 168 -13.35 7.01 -4.53
C PRO A 168 -12.42 7.96 -3.76
N LYS A 169 -12.70 8.19 -2.47
CA LYS A 169 -11.84 9.03 -1.62
C LYS A 169 -10.43 8.47 -1.46
N LEU A 170 -10.33 7.15 -1.27
CA LEU A 170 -9.06 6.44 -1.19
C LEU A 170 -8.85 5.69 -2.50
N LEU A 171 -7.97 6.21 -3.35
CA LEU A 171 -7.76 5.70 -4.70
C LEU A 171 -6.42 4.98 -4.83
N GLY A 172 -6.46 3.66 -5.01
CA GLY A 172 -5.30 2.84 -5.38
C GLY A 172 -5.15 2.64 -6.89
N MET A 173 -4.16 1.84 -7.29
CA MET A 173 -4.01 1.35 -8.67
C MET A 173 -4.58 -0.06 -8.80
N HIS A 174 -5.38 -0.32 -9.82
CA HIS A 174 -5.96 -1.65 -10.02
C HIS A 174 -4.92 -2.58 -10.64
N GLY A 175 -4.47 -3.56 -9.87
CA GLY A 175 -3.45 -4.53 -10.27
C GLY A 175 -2.58 -4.90 -9.07
N ILE A 176 -1.83 -6.00 -9.17
CA ILE A 176 -0.93 -6.39 -8.09
C ILE A 176 0.16 -5.33 -7.94
N THR A 177 0.30 -4.75 -6.75
CA THR A 177 1.49 -4.01 -6.36
C THR A 177 2.58 -5.01 -5.99
N THR A 178 3.75 -4.89 -6.62
CA THR A 178 4.88 -5.80 -6.38
C THR A 178 5.59 -5.45 -5.08
N ILE A 179 6.35 -6.40 -4.52
CA ILE A 179 7.16 -6.18 -3.31
C ILE A 179 8.10 -4.98 -3.48
N SER A 180 8.71 -4.85 -4.65
CA SER A 180 9.51 -3.67 -5.00
C SER A 180 8.65 -2.41 -5.07
N GLY A 181 7.45 -2.46 -5.67
CA GLY A 181 6.52 -1.35 -5.73
C GLY A 181 6.14 -0.81 -4.34
N ILE A 182 5.75 -1.67 -3.40
CA ILE A 182 5.47 -1.25 -2.01
C ILE A 182 6.72 -0.66 -1.35
N GLY A 183 7.89 -1.26 -1.56
CA GLY A 183 9.15 -0.72 -1.03
C GLY A 183 9.46 0.68 -1.55
N LEU A 184 9.32 0.90 -2.86
CA LEU A 184 9.53 2.19 -3.49
C LEU A 184 8.52 3.24 -3.01
N GLU A 185 7.23 2.90 -2.94
CA GLU A 185 6.20 3.83 -2.47
C GLU A 185 6.42 4.22 -1.00
N ILE A 186 6.80 3.28 -0.13
CA ILE A 186 7.15 3.60 1.25
C ILE A 186 8.39 4.49 1.31
N GLU A 187 9.46 4.15 0.59
CA GLU A 187 10.70 4.94 0.64
C GLU A 187 10.52 6.36 0.06
N GLU A 188 9.68 6.53 -0.97
CA GLU A 188 9.27 7.86 -1.46
C GLU A 188 8.62 8.68 -0.35
N GLU A 189 7.69 8.11 0.42
CA GLU A 189 7.06 8.81 1.56
C GLU A 189 8.07 9.15 2.66
N LEU A 190 9.04 8.27 2.92
CA LEU A 190 10.09 8.51 3.91
C LEU A 190 11.05 9.63 3.49
N ILE A 191 11.33 9.77 2.19
CA ILE A 191 12.11 10.89 1.64
C ILE A 191 11.29 12.19 1.71
N ILE A 192 10.01 12.13 1.32
CA ILE A 192 9.11 13.29 1.34
C ILE A 192 8.87 13.78 2.78
N ASN A 193 8.77 12.86 3.73
CA ASN A 193 8.56 13.18 5.13
C ASN A 193 9.46 12.33 6.05
N PRO A 194 10.69 12.78 6.32
CA PRO A 194 11.63 12.07 7.20
C PRO A 194 11.14 11.87 8.63
N SER A 195 10.21 12.70 9.13
CA SER A 195 9.63 12.54 10.47
C SER A 195 8.87 11.21 10.64
N LEU A 196 8.50 10.55 9.53
CA LEU A 196 7.92 9.20 9.56
C LEU A 196 8.91 8.14 10.08
N LEU A 197 10.20 8.46 10.22
CA LEU A 197 11.23 7.60 10.81
C LEU A 197 11.42 7.84 12.31
N GLU A 198 10.89 8.95 12.83
CA GLU A 198 10.90 9.23 14.27
C GLU A 198 9.81 8.38 14.92
N GLU A 199 10.12 7.76 16.05
CA GLU A 199 9.12 6.93 16.74
C GLU A 199 7.94 7.80 17.15
N THR A 200 6.73 7.36 16.81
CA THR A 200 5.52 8.06 17.23
C THR A 200 5.31 7.75 18.71
N GLU A 201 5.39 8.78 19.56
CA GLU A 201 5.20 8.68 21.03
C GLU A 201 3.82 8.14 21.40
#